data_AF-W2J9H3-F1
#
_entry.id   AF-W2J9H3-F1
#
_cell.length_a   1.000
_cell.length_b   1.000
_cell.length_c   1.000
_cell.angle_alpha   90.00
_cell.angle_beta   90.00
_cell.angle_gamma   90.00
#
_symmetry.space_group_name_H-M   'P 1'
#
loop_
_entity.id
_entity.type
_entity.pdbx_description
1 polymer ?
#
loop_
_entity_poly.entity_id
_entity_poly.type
_entity_poly.pdbx_seq_one_letter_code
_entity_poly.pdbx_strand_id
1 'polypeptide(L)'
;MHGIIPKPDGGGLHELVKQGQEKANGAIKKATQTVYESSFKKFAELCLANGYPDPHKERHHELPAVLVAYLQSISASSTVSLQTAEKARSAVASYFSSHENSDGSDVNKWSVAEDDTGSKRGYGNPARGPFVRQFMRGLKKKKASEYVPARAVPISLQMLDVLHKFMVSAQDGFTEDYQM
;
A
#
# COMPACT_ATOMS: atom_id res chain seq x y z
N MET A 1 15.10 -56.86 -32.36
CA MET A 1 15.91 -55.66 -32.07
C MET A 1 15.10 -54.76 -31.16
N HIS A 2 15.56 -54.53 -29.93
CA HIS A 2 14.85 -53.77 -28.91
C HIS A 2 14.84 -52.28 -29.27
N GLY A 3 13.64 -51.72 -29.52
CA GLY A 3 13.44 -50.28 -29.61
C GLY A 3 13.51 -49.65 -28.23
N ILE A 4 14.59 -48.93 -27.94
CA ILE A 4 14.71 -48.11 -26.74
C ILE A 4 13.76 -46.92 -26.91
N ILE A 5 12.64 -46.92 -26.20
CA ILE A 5 11.81 -45.73 -26.03
C ILE A 5 12.61 -44.76 -25.14
N PRO A 6 12.98 -43.56 -25.62
CA PRO A 6 13.65 -42.60 -24.76
C PRO A 6 12.66 -42.19 -23.66
N LYS A 7 13.09 -42.36 -22.42
CA LYS A 7 12.37 -41.93 -21.22
C LYS A 7 12.27 -40.39 -21.29
N PRO A 8 11.08 -39.77 -21.14
CA PRO A 8 10.98 -38.33 -21.18
C PRO A 8 11.71 -37.74 -19.99
N ASP A 9 12.67 -36.88 -20.28
CA ASP A 9 13.51 -36.19 -19.31
C ASP A 9 12.61 -35.39 -18.37
N GLY A 10 12.78 -35.58 -17.06
CA GLY A 10 12.01 -34.91 -16.00
C GLY A 10 12.18 -33.38 -15.93
N GLY A 11 12.71 -32.74 -16.97
CA GLY A 11 12.92 -31.30 -17.08
C GLY A 11 11.72 -30.52 -17.67
N GLY A 12 10.84 -31.17 -18.45
CA GLY A 12 9.81 -30.45 -19.22
C GLY A 12 8.78 -29.69 -18.39
N LEU A 13 8.21 -30.31 -17.35
CA LEU A 13 7.21 -29.65 -16.51
C LEU A 13 7.81 -28.53 -15.65
N HIS A 14 9.01 -28.75 -15.11
CA HIS A 14 9.68 -27.77 -14.26
C HIS A 14 10.11 -26.52 -15.04
N GLU A 15 10.62 -26.69 -16.26
CA GLU A 15 10.95 -25.56 -17.14
C GLU A 15 9.71 -24.79 -17.60
N LEU A 16 8.61 -25.48 -17.91
CA LEU A 16 7.34 -24.83 -18.27
C LEU A 16 6.76 -24.02 -17.09
N VAL A 17 6.83 -24.54 -15.86
CA VAL A 17 6.42 -23.82 -14.65
C VAL A 17 7.29 -22.58 -14.45
N LYS A 18 8.61 -22.69 -14.59
CA LYS A 18 9.55 -21.57 -14.47
C LYS A 18 9.28 -20.47 -15.51
N GLN A 19 9.13 -20.85 -16.78
CA GLN A 19 8.81 -19.91 -17.86
C GLN A 19 7.44 -19.24 -17.66
N GLY A 20 6.43 -20.01 -17.21
CA GLY A 20 5.13 -19.48 -16.86
C GLY A 20 5.19 -18.44 -15.74
N GLN A 21 5.99 -18.71 -14.70
CA GLN A 21 6.22 -17.78 -13.59
C GLN A 21 6.95 -16.51 -14.04
N GLU A 22 8.00 -16.63 -14.85
CA GLU A 22 8.74 -15.48 -15.40
C GLU A 22 7.84 -14.59 -16.25
N LYS A 23 7.00 -15.19 -17.11
CA LYS A 23 6.04 -14.46 -17.94
C LYS A 23 4.98 -13.74 -17.10
N ALA A 24 4.42 -14.42 -16.10
CA ALA A 24 3.44 -13.83 -15.18
C ALA A 24 4.04 -12.67 -14.38
N ASN A 25 5.26 -12.85 -13.86
CA ASN A 25 6.00 -11.81 -13.15
C ASN A 25 6.28 -10.60 -14.05
N GLY A 26 6.69 -10.84 -15.31
CA GLY A 26 6.88 -9.79 -16.30
C GLY A 26 5.60 -9.00 -16.58
N ALA A 27 4.45 -9.68 -16.71
CA ALA A 27 3.16 -9.04 -16.91
C ALA A 27 2.73 -8.19 -15.70
N ILE A 28 2.89 -8.72 -14.48
CA ILE A 28 2.61 -7.99 -13.22
C ILE A 28 3.50 -6.74 -13.12
N LYS A 29 4.79 -6.85 -13.46
CA LYS A 29 5.72 -5.72 -13.43
C LYS A 29 5.28 -4.62 -14.40
N LYS A 30 4.91 -4.97 -15.64
CA LYS A 30 4.41 -4.00 -16.63
C LYS A 30 3.11 -3.33 -16.17
N ALA A 31 2.15 -4.10 -15.69
CA ALA A 31 0.89 -3.55 -15.18
C ALA A 31 1.13 -2.58 -14.01
N THR A 32 2.02 -2.94 -13.08
CA THR A 32 2.39 -2.07 -11.94
C THR A 32 3.08 -0.79 -12.42
N GLN A 33 3.97 -0.89 -13.40
CA GLN A 33 4.65 0.26 -13.99
C GLN A 33 3.65 1.24 -14.63
N THR A 34 2.76 0.75 -15.50
CA THR A 34 1.73 1.60 -16.15
C THR A 34 0.86 2.31 -15.11
N VAL A 35 0.51 1.59 -14.05
CA VAL A 35 -0.26 2.12 -12.94
C VAL A 35 0.49 3.23 -12.19
N TYR A 36 1.80 3.07 -11.97
CA TYR A 36 2.63 4.08 -11.33
C TYR A 36 2.85 5.29 -12.24
N GLU A 37 3.10 5.09 -13.53
CA GLU A 37 3.22 6.17 -14.51
C GLU A 37 1.95 7.03 -14.56
N SER A 38 0.77 6.39 -14.64
CA SER A 38 -0.51 7.11 -14.59
C SER A 38 -0.69 7.89 -13.28
N SER A 39 -0.31 7.30 -12.15
CA SER A 39 -0.43 7.96 -10.85
C SER A 39 0.57 9.11 -10.67
N PHE A 40 1.78 8.99 -11.23
CA PHE A 40 2.78 10.05 -11.21
C PHE A 40 2.36 11.20 -12.12
N LYS A 41 1.81 10.90 -13.30
CA LYS A 41 1.27 11.90 -14.23
C LYS A 41 0.24 12.81 -13.55
N LYS A 42 -0.71 12.23 -12.80
CA LYS A 42 -1.70 13.01 -12.03
C LYS A 42 -1.06 13.94 -10.98
N PHE A 43 0.02 13.48 -10.35
CA PHE A 43 0.77 14.31 -9.41
C PHE A 43 1.49 15.46 -10.14
N ALA A 44 2.10 15.20 -11.30
CA ALA A 44 2.73 16.23 -12.13
C ALA A 44 1.71 17.25 -12.65
N GLU A 45 0.53 16.80 -13.09
CA GLU A 45 -0.59 17.67 -13.48
C GLU A 45 -1.02 18.58 -12.31
N LEU A 46 -1.08 18.05 -11.08
CA LEU A 46 -1.38 18.85 -9.90
C LEU A 46 -0.27 19.89 -9.62
N CYS A 47 1.01 19.53 -9.78
CA CYS A 47 2.11 20.48 -9.61
C CYS A 47 1.94 21.67 -10.58
N LEU A 48 1.76 21.37 -11.87
CA LEU A 48 1.59 22.38 -12.92
C LEU A 48 0.36 23.26 -12.68
N ALA A 49 -0.77 22.67 -12.31
CA ALA A 49 -2.01 23.41 -12.03
C ALA A 49 -1.89 24.39 -10.86
N ASN A 50 -0.93 24.17 -9.96
CA ASN A 50 -0.69 25.02 -8.79
C ASN A 50 0.57 25.90 -8.91
N GLY A 51 1.12 26.05 -10.13
CA GLY A 51 2.26 26.92 -10.40
C GLY A 51 3.62 26.35 -10.00
N TYR A 52 3.69 25.06 -9.65
CA TYR A 52 4.97 24.40 -9.38
C TYR A 52 5.61 23.91 -10.69
N PRO A 53 6.96 23.87 -10.74
CA PRO A 53 7.68 23.24 -11.85
C PRO A 53 7.23 21.79 -12.08
N ASP A 54 7.37 21.34 -13.32
CA ASP A 54 7.17 19.93 -13.67
C ASP A 54 8.15 19.05 -12.89
N PRO A 55 7.69 18.12 -12.03
CA PRO A 55 8.56 17.26 -11.24
C PRO A 55 9.40 16.29 -12.08
N HIS A 56 9.08 16.11 -13.38
CA HIS A 56 9.95 15.40 -14.32
C HIS A 56 11.21 16.19 -14.68
N LYS A 57 11.14 17.53 -14.59
CA LYS A 57 12.21 18.44 -15.05
C LYS A 57 12.96 19.04 -13.88
N GLU A 58 12.25 19.38 -12.81
CA GLU A 58 12.83 20.08 -11.68
C GLU A 58 12.28 19.60 -10.34
N ARG A 59 13.19 19.34 -9.40
CA ARG A 59 12.85 19.02 -8.01
C ARG A 59 12.78 20.31 -7.19
N HIS A 60 11.59 20.93 -7.20
CA HIS A 60 11.32 22.05 -6.32
C HIS A 60 11.49 21.64 -4.84
N HIS A 61 12.04 22.53 -4.01
CA HIS A 61 12.36 22.20 -2.61
C HIS A 61 11.13 21.84 -1.76
N GLU A 62 9.95 22.34 -2.16
CA GLU A 62 8.66 22.06 -1.49
C GLU A 62 7.95 20.81 -2.01
N LEU A 63 8.55 20.05 -2.93
CA LEU A 63 7.90 18.89 -3.56
C LEU A 63 7.31 17.86 -2.56
N PRO A 64 7.91 17.59 -1.38
CA PRO A 64 7.27 16.76 -0.36
C PRO A 64 5.98 17.35 0.22
N ALA A 65 5.88 18.67 0.35
CA ALA A 65 4.68 19.35 0.85
C ALA A 65 3.57 19.31 -0.21
N VAL A 66 3.91 19.58 -1.48
CA VAL A 66 2.98 19.42 -2.62
C VAL A 66 2.47 17.99 -2.71
N LEU A 67 3.35 17.00 -2.50
CA LEU A 67 2.94 15.60 -2.44
C LEU A 67 1.95 15.35 -1.30
N VAL A 68 2.18 15.88 -0.09
CA VAL A 68 1.20 15.76 1.00
C VAL A 68 -0.15 16.36 0.62
N ALA A 69 -0.19 17.52 -0.03
CA ALA A 69 -1.44 18.13 -0.49
C ALA A 69 -2.17 17.24 -1.50
N TYR A 70 -1.45 16.65 -2.47
CA TYR A 70 -2.02 15.68 -3.40
C TYR A 70 -2.53 14.42 -2.69
N LEU A 71 -1.73 13.86 -1.78
CA LEU A 71 -2.14 12.68 -1.03
C LEU A 71 -3.38 12.98 -0.18
N GLN A 72 -3.48 14.17 0.40
CA GLN A 72 -4.65 14.61 1.14
C GLN A 72 -5.89 14.72 0.26
N SER A 73 -5.77 15.30 -0.95
CA SER A 73 -6.90 15.48 -1.87
C SER A 73 -7.47 14.13 -2.34
N ILE A 74 -6.61 13.16 -2.66
CA ILE A 74 -7.05 11.82 -3.10
C ILE A 74 -7.46 10.90 -1.95
N SER A 75 -7.22 11.29 -0.70
CA SER A 75 -7.55 10.51 0.50
C SER A 75 -8.69 11.12 1.32
N ALA A 76 -9.34 12.16 0.80
CA ALA A 76 -10.36 12.91 1.53
C ALA A 76 -11.63 12.10 1.79
N SER A 77 -11.93 11.10 0.95
CA SER A 77 -13.11 10.22 1.12
C SER A 77 -12.85 9.07 2.09
N SER A 78 -13.83 8.76 2.95
CA SER A 78 -13.76 7.68 3.95
C SER A 78 -13.53 6.30 3.35
N THR A 79 -14.03 6.03 2.14
CA THR A 79 -14.00 4.70 1.50
C THR A 79 -12.71 4.39 0.74
N VAL A 80 -11.88 5.38 0.42
CA VAL A 80 -10.74 5.26 -0.52
C VAL A 80 -9.43 5.84 0.07
N SER A 81 -9.29 5.85 1.40
CA SER A 81 -8.38 6.79 2.08
C SER A 81 -6.90 6.37 2.18
N LEU A 82 -6.56 5.09 2.44
CA LEU A 82 -5.16 4.70 2.67
C LEU A 82 -4.47 4.11 1.43
N GLN A 83 -5.10 3.16 0.76
CA GLN A 83 -4.45 2.41 -0.33
C GLN A 83 -4.16 3.31 -1.53
N THR A 84 -5.06 4.25 -1.82
CA THR A 84 -4.87 5.26 -2.88
C THR A 84 -3.70 6.17 -2.57
N ALA A 85 -3.59 6.64 -1.32
CA ALA A 85 -2.45 7.42 -0.86
C ALA A 85 -1.13 6.62 -0.94
N GLU A 86 -1.14 5.37 -0.49
CA GLU A 86 0.03 4.49 -0.54
C GLU A 86 0.49 4.26 -1.98
N LYS A 87 -0.45 3.99 -2.88
CA LYS A 87 -0.20 3.79 -4.30
C LYS A 87 0.39 5.03 -4.95
N ALA A 88 -0.20 6.21 -4.71
CA ALA A 88 0.30 7.47 -5.23
C ALA A 88 1.70 7.81 -4.70
N ARG A 89 1.92 7.65 -3.40
CA ARG A 89 3.25 7.82 -2.80
C ARG A 89 4.26 6.84 -3.38
N SER A 90 3.88 5.58 -3.57
CA SER A 90 4.76 4.55 -4.13
C SER A 90 5.11 4.84 -5.59
N ALA A 91 4.18 5.39 -6.38
CA ALA A 91 4.46 5.83 -7.74
C ALA A 91 5.54 6.93 -7.77
N VAL A 92 5.40 7.96 -6.92
CA VAL A 92 6.41 9.02 -6.77
C VAL A 92 7.73 8.45 -6.26
N ALA A 93 7.68 7.58 -5.25
CA ALA A 93 8.88 6.93 -4.71
C ALA A 93 9.59 6.11 -5.79
N SER A 94 8.85 5.35 -6.59
CA SER A 94 9.38 4.52 -7.67
C SER A 94 10.03 5.36 -8.75
N TYR A 95 9.40 6.47 -9.16
CA TYR A 95 9.94 7.37 -10.17
C TYR A 95 11.33 7.88 -9.77
N PHE A 96 11.44 8.46 -8.58
CA PHE A 96 12.69 9.04 -8.05
C PHE A 96 13.70 8.01 -7.50
N SER A 97 13.35 6.71 -7.51
CA SER A 97 14.31 5.66 -7.16
C SER A 97 15.02 5.08 -8.38
N SER A 98 14.56 5.38 -9.61
CA SER A 98 15.28 4.95 -10.81
C SER A 98 16.60 5.71 -10.91
N HIS A 99 17.64 5.04 -11.40
CA HIS A 99 18.96 5.66 -11.55
C HIS A 99 18.94 6.82 -12.55
N GLU A 100 18.13 6.72 -13.61
CA GLU A 100 17.94 7.76 -14.63
C GLU A 100 17.25 9.02 -14.07
N ASN A 101 16.40 8.84 -13.06
CA ASN A 101 15.68 9.91 -12.39
C ASN A 101 16.32 10.27 -11.05
N SER A 102 17.55 9.81 -10.78
CA SER A 102 18.33 10.18 -9.61
C SER A 102 19.25 11.35 -9.97
N ASP A 103 19.41 12.30 -9.05
CA ASP A 103 20.43 13.35 -9.11
C ASP A 103 21.78 12.89 -8.52
N GLY A 104 21.98 11.58 -8.36
CA GLY A 104 23.13 11.03 -7.66
C GLY A 104 23.06 11.16 -6.13
N SER A 105 21.97 11.72 -5.60
CA SER A 105 21.74 11.75 -4.15
C SER A 105 21.09 10.46 -3.64
N ASP A 106 21.08 10.30 -2.31
CA ASP A 106 20.47 9.15 -1.66
C ASP A 106 18.96 9.10 -1.87
N VAL A 107 18.50 8.14 -2.69
CA VAL A 107 17.10 7.87 -2.99
C VAL A 107 16.27 7.48 -1.76
N ASN A 108 16.89 7.20 -0.61
CA ASN A 108 16.20 6.90 0.64
C ASN A 108 15.90 8.14 1.49
N LYS A 109 16.40 9.32 1.10
CA LYS A 109 16.23 10.57 1.83
C LYS A 109 15.73 11.68 0.91
N TRP A 110 15.19 12.73 1.54
CA TRP A 110 14.97 14.03 0.92
C TRP A 110 15.86 15.06 1.63
N SER A 111 16.53 15.90 0.87
CA SER A 111 17.26 17.06 1.38
C SER A 111 16.99 18.30 0.55
N VAL A 112 17.18 19.47 1.15
CA VAL A 112 17.13 20.76 0.46
C VAL A 112 18.51 21.37 0.60
N ALA A 113 19.08 21.83 -0.51
CA ALA A 113 20.27 22.66 -0.49
C ALA A 113 19.90 24.06 -0.96
N GLU A 114 20.57 25.05 -0.39
CA GLU A 114 20.47 26.45 -0.77
C GLU A 114 21.77 26.84 -1.46
N ASP A 115 21.68 27.52 -2.60
CA ASP A 115 22.85 28.03 -3.30
C ASP A 115 23.27 29.41 -2.78
N ASP A 116 24.40 29.93 -3.30
CA ASP A 116 24.96 31.22 -2.90
C ASP A 116 24.03 32.42 -3.22
N THR A 117 22.99 32.22 -4.04
CA THR A 117 21.97 33.23 -4.35
C THR A 117 20.77 33.18 -3.40
N GLY A 118 20.75 32.21 -2.47
CA GLY A 118 19.63 31.93 -1.58
C GLY A 118 18.53 31.07 -2.22
N SER A 119 18.75 30.56 -3.44
CA SER A 119 17.76 29.74 -4.14
C SER A 119 17.81 28.29 -3.62
N LYS A 120 16.63 27.74 -3.30
CA LYS A 120 16.50 26.40 -2.70
C LYS A 120 16.13 25.35 -3.72
N ARG A 121 16.89 24.25 -3.74
CA ARG A 121 16.65 23.08 -4.59
C ARG A 121 16.49 21.80 -3.76
N GLY A 122 15.57 20.95 -4.20
CA GLY A 122 15.32 19.65 -3.58
C GLY A 122 16.17 18.53 -4.19
N TYR A 123 16.60 17.58 -3.37
CA TYR A 123 17.40 16.44 -3.76
C TYR A 123 16.89 15.13 -3.17
N GLY A 124 17.01 14.07 -3.96
CA GLY A 124 16.64 12.72 -3.57
C GLY A 124 15.15 12.44 -3.78
N ASN A 125 14.58 11.64 -2.91
CA ASN A 125 13.23 11.12 -3.10
C ASN A 125 12.21 11.90 -2.24
N PRO A 126 11.32 12.71 -2.85
CA PRO A 126 10.36 13.53 -2.10
C PRO A 126 9.36 12.68 -1.31
N ALA A 127 9.07 11.46 -1.77
CA ALA A 127 8.20 10.53 -1.06
C ALA A 127 8.84 9.96 0.22
N ARG A 128 10.14 10.20 0.41
CA ARG A 128 10.90 9.92 1.65
C ARG A 128 11.10 11.18 2.50
N GLY A 129 10.41 12.28 2.21
CA GLY A 129 10.40 13.46 3.07
C GLY A 129 9.75 13.20 4.44
N PRO A 130 10.17 13.92 5.50
CA PRO A 130 9.60 13.76 6.84
C PRO A 130 8.10 14.07 6.88
N PHE A 131 7.64 15.11 6.16
CA PHE A 131 6.22 15.47 6.07
C PHE A 131 5.38 14.34 5.48
N VAL A 132 5.83 13.74 4.37
CA VAL A 132 5.14 12.61 3.72
C VAL A 132 5.07 11.40 4.65
N ARG A 133 6.16 11.06 5.34
CA ARG A 133 6.17 9.95 6.31
C ARG A 133 5.20 10.18 7.46
N GLN A 134 5.17 11.39 8.01
CA GLN A 134 4.27 11.76 9.10
C GLN A 134 2.80 11.68 8.65
N PHE A 135 2.48 12.21 7.47
CA PHE A 135 1.14 12.14 6.89
C PHE A 135 0.67 10.70 6.71
N MET A 136 1.50 9.83 6.09
CA MET A 136 1.16 8.42 5.91
C MET A 136 0.99 7.67 7.22
N ARG A 137 1.80 7.99 8.24
CA ARG A 137 1.62 7.42 9.59
C ARG A 137 0.29 7.84 10.19
N GLY A 138 -0.12 9.10 10.00
CA GLY A 138 -1.43 9.61 10.40
C GLY A 138 -2.57 8.85 9.72
N LEU A 139 -2.50 8.65 8.40
CA LEU A 139 -3.49 7.86 7.66
C LEU A 139 -3.58 6.41 8.15
N LYS A 140 -2.44 5.76 8.39
CA LYS A 140 -2.41 4.39 8.94
C LYS A 140 -3.05 4.31 10.33
N LYS A 141 -2.76 5.28 11.20
CA LYS A 141 -3.37 5.36 12.53
C LYS A 141 -4.88 5.57 12.45
N LYS A 142 -5.34 6.46 11.55
CA LYS A 142 -6.78 6.70 11.31
C LYS A 142 -7.50 5.44 10.85
N LYS A 143 -6.93 4.70 9.90
CA LYS A 143 -7.49 3.42 9.44
C LYS A 143 -7.50 2.37 10.54
N ALA A 144 -6.44 2.29 11.34
CA ALA A 144 -6.38 1.37 12.48
C ALA A 144 -7.43 1.71 13.57
N SER A 145 -7.72 3.01 13.79
CA SER A 145 -8.78 3.42 14.72
C SER A 145 -10.20 3.18 14.19
N GLU A 146 -10.38 3.18 12.87
CA GLU A 146 -11.66 2.80 12.24
C GLU A 146 -11.96 1.32 12.43
N TYR A 147 -10.91 0.49 12.42
CA TYR A 147 -10.98 -0.94 12.76
C TYR A 147 -10.63 -1.18 14.23
N VAL A 148 -11.30 -0.48 15.14
CA VAL A 148 -11.40 -0.93 16.52
C VAL A 148 -12.67 -1.78 16.57
N PRO A 149 -12.58 -3.13 16.69
CA PRO A 149 -13.73 -3.89 17.13
C PRO A 149 -14.19 -3.22 18.42
N ALA A 150 -15.48 -2.87 18.54
CA ALA A 150 -16.04 -2.46 19.81
C ALA A 150 -15.48 -3.45 20.84
N ARG A 151 -14.62 -2.98 21.76
CA ARG A 151 -14.01 -3.85 22.77
C ARG A 151 -15.16 -4.69 23.30
N ALA A 152 -15.06 -6.02 23.22
CA ALA A 152 -16.06 -6.88 23.81
C ALA A 152 -16.20 -6.38 25.25
N VAL A 153 -17.36 -5.77 25.53
CA VAL A 153 -17.61 -5.20 26.85
C VAL A 153 -17.45 -6.37 27.80
N PRO A 154 -16.62 -6.28 28.85
CA PRO A 154 -16.50 -7.40 29.79
C PRO A 154 -17.92 -7.77 30.20
N ILE A 155 -18.30 -9.04 29.97
CA ILE A 155 -19.61 -9.53 30.35
C ILE A 155 -19.76 -9.23 31.84
N SER A 156 -20.80 -8.47 32.20
CA SER A 156 -21.05 -8.13 33.59
C SER A 156 -21.36 -9.42 34.37
N LEU A 157 -21.08 -9.43 35.67
CA LEU A 157 -21.46 -10.57 36.53
C LEU A 157 -22.97 -10.86 36.46
N GLN A 158 -23.80 -9.83 36.24
CA GLN A 158 -25.24 -9.98 36.04
C GLN A 158 -25.57 -10.71 34.74
N MET A 159 -24.87 -10.41 33.63
CA MET A 159 -25.06 -11.14 32.37
C MET A 159 -24.54 -12.57 32.44
N LEU A 160 -23.46 -12.84 33.18
CA LEU A 160 -23.01 -14.21 33.45
C LEU A 160 -24.06 -15.02 34.19
N ASP A 161 -24.74 -14.43 35.17
CA ASP A 161 -25.81 -15.09 35.93
C ASP A 161 -27.04 -15.41 35.05
N VAL A 162 -27.40 -14.50 34.14
CA VAL A 162 -28.48 -14.74 33.16
C VAL A 162 -28.10 -15.88 32.20
N LEU A 163 -26.88 -15.89 31.68
CA LEU A 163 -26.40 -16.97 30.80
C LEU A 163 -26.33 -18.32 31.54
N HIS A 164 -25.88 -18.31 32.79
CA HIS A 164 -25.83 -19.51 33.63
C HIS A 164 -27.24 -20.09 33.87
N LYS A 165 -28.20 -19.25 34.26
CA LYS A 165 -29.60 -19.66 34.44
C LYS A 165 -30.21 -20.20 33.16
N PHE A 166 -29.94 -19.55 32.02
CA PHE A 166 -30.40 -20.01 30.72
C PHE A 166 -29.85 -21.41 30.38
N MET A 167 -28.55 -21.63 30.55
CA MET A 167 -27.92 -22.94 30.29
C MET A 167 -28.44 -24.04 31.23
N VAL A 168 -28.65 -23.72 32.51
CA VAL A 168 -29.23 -24.67 33.49
C VAL A 168 -30.68 -24.98 33.13
N SER A 169 -31.49 -23.99 32.76
CA SER A 169 -32.87 -24.23 32.32
C SER A 169 -33.00 -25.00 31.01
N ALA A 170 -32.01 -24.88 30.12
CA ALA A 170 -31.96 -25.62 28.86
C ALA A 170 -31.53 -27.09 29.06
N GLN A 171 -30.89 -27.43 30.19
CA GLN A 171 -30.54 -28.80 30.54
C GLN A 171 -31.75 -29.63 31.01
N ASP A 172 -32.80 -28.99 31.52
CA ASP A 172 -34.05 -29.65 31.94
C ASP A 172 -35.06 -29.82 30.79
N GLY A 173 -34.70 -29.45 29.56
CA GLY A 173 -35.61 -29.32 28.42
C GLY A 173 -35.34 -30.26 27.25
N PHE A 174 -34.94 -31.51 27.50
CA PHE A 174 -34.98 -32.60 26.51
C PHE A 174 -35.23 -33.95 27.21
N THR A 175 -36.37 -34.10 27.86
CA THR A 175 -36.95 -35.43 28.09
C THR A 175 -37.88 -35.73 26.93
N GLU A 176 -37.41 -36.54 25.98
CA GLU A 176 -38.28 -37.22 25.02
C GLU A 176 -39.21 -38.17 25.80
N ASP A 177 -40.48 -37.79 25.92
CA ASP A 177 -41.53 -38.70 26.34
C ASP A 177 -41.77 -39.74 25.23
N TYR A 178 -41.08 -40.88 25.34
CA TYR A 178 -41.49 -42.10 24.63
C TYR A 178 -42.76 -42.65 25.28
N GLN A 179 -43.93 -42.29 24.76
CA GLN A 179 -45.14 -43.09 24.99
C GLN A 179 -45.13 -44.32 24.08
N MET A 180 -45.39 -45.48 24.70
CA MET A 180 -45.52 -46.82 24.10
C MET A 180 -46.51 -46.90 22.94
#